data_AF-A0A662Q1F3-F1
#
_entry.id   AF-A0A662Q1F3-F1
#
_cell.length_a   1.000
_cell.length_b   1.000
_cell.length_c   1.000
_cell.angle_alpha   90.00
_cell.angle_beta   90.00
_cell.angle_gamma   90.00
#
_symmetry.space_group_name_H-M   'P 1'
#
loop_
_entity.id
_entity.type
_entity.pdbx_description
1 polymer ?
#
loop_
_entity_poly.entity_id
_entity_poly.type
_entity_poly.pdbx_seq_one_letter_code
_entity_poly.pdbx_strand_id
1 'polypeptide(L)'
;MNEGEYRALIEKRFQEAYRVAVEARRRIGSPTPEVEVLLAKDLAERVELLVGPKGVAEKIRKYFGKMSQERLAFKLAEELVSELRGKLSEEKLILQVIRTCLAVMTPPCITAAPTEGIVDAKIKRNQDGTRYLAVYFAGPIRSAGGTELASIVLLADHVRRLLGLDRYKPTDEEVLRFIEELRTYQRKVSRFQYNVPEDLIEFVLRRLPVEVTGMATDRIMASSFRDLPRVETNYLRGGALRVVNDGIAGRAKKVLKLVEELGLEGWDWMKEVVERMKNLANDDEQSYLDELVGGRPFISSSNTFGGLRIRYGRSFSTGMQAVGLHPITLRILEGYLTTGTQLKLDYPGKGGIVSPVDSIEPPMVLLNDGSVLKLRSERDLERAEGKISKILFLGDILVSIGDLIENNVEIRKPGYCEEWWAEELKEKLVEAHDLPNDLLEEARLSLEDPIRRRPSVEKALRLSFSLNLPIHPEYLPFWGNVSVEDLEHLRA
;
A
#
# COMPACT_ATOMS: atom_id res chain seq x y z
N MET A 1 -8.60 -8.56 -33.27
CA MET A 1 -9.42 -7.44 -32.75
C MET A 1 -8.46 -6.36 -32.28
N ASN A 2 -8.47 -5.19 -32.89
CA ASN A 2 -7.67 -4.07 -32.40
C ASN A 2 -8.34 -3.42 -31.17
N GLU A 3 -7.63 -2.53 -30.48
CA GLU A 3 -8.14 -1.89 -29.26
C GLU A 3 -9.45 -1.12 -29.49
N GLY A 4 -9.58 -0.45 -30.64
CA GLY A 4 -10.79 0.30 -31.00
C GLY A 4 -12.01 -0.61 -31.20
N GLU A 5 -11.83 -1.72 -31.93
CA GLU A 5 -12.87 -2.74 -32.13
C GLU A 5 -13.31 -3.36 -30.80
N TYR A 6 -12.36 -3.63 -29.91
CA TYR A 6 -12.64 -4.17 -28.58
C TYR A 6 -13.45 -3.19 -27.72
N ARG A 7 -13.04 -1.92 -27.66
CA ARG A 7 -13.79 -0.86 -26.95
C ARG A 7 -15.20 -0.70 -27.50
N ALA A 8 -15.37 -0.69 -28.83
CA ALA A 8 -16.67 -0.59 -29.48
C ALA A 8 -17.58 -1.79 -29.16
N LEU A 9 -17.02 -2.99 -29.08
CA LEU A 9 -17.75 -4.20 -28.68
C LEU A 9 -18.25 -4.09 -27.23
N ILE A 10 -17.40 -3.67 -26.29
CA ILE A 10 -17.79 -3.47 -24.89
C ILE A 10 -18.89 -2.43 -24.79
N GLU A 11 -18.72 -1.27 -25.43
CA GLU A 11 -19.71 -0.19 -25.40
C GLU A 11 -21.06 -0.67 -25.93
N LYS A 12 -21.07 -1.39 -27.06
CA LYS A 12 -22.31 -1.96 -27.61
C LYS A 12 -23.00 -2.90 -26.62
N ARG A 13 -22.25 -3.82 -26.01
CA ARG A 13 -22.79 -4.78 -25.01
C ARG A 13 -23.31 -4.07 -23.76
N PHE A 14 -22.60 -3.04 -23.30
CA PHE A 14 -23.03 -2.20 -22.20
C PHE A 14 -24.36 -1.49 -22.53
N GLN A 15 -24.47 -0.85 -23.70
CA GLN A 15 -25.69 -0.14 -24.12
C GLN A 15 -26.89 -1.08 -24.32
N GLU A 16 -26.66 -2.33 -24.73
CA GLU A 16 -27.69 -3.38 -24.73
C GLU A 16 -28.21 -3.65 -23.32
N ALA A 17 -27.31 -3.87 -22.35
CA ALA A 17 -27.68 -4.12 -20.96
C ALA A 17 -28.33 -2.90 -20.28
N TYR A 18 -27.81 -1.70 -20.53
CA TYR A 18 -28.30 -0.46 -19.94
C TYR A 18 -29.75 -0.17 -20.36
N ARG A 19 -30.10 -0.41 -21.63
CA ARG A 19 -31.49 -0.28 -22.13
C ARG A 19 -32.46 -1.19 -21.38
N VAL A 20 -32.05 -2.42 -21.07
CA VAL A 20 -32.86 -3.35 -20.27
C VAL A 20 -33.06 -2.80 -18.85
N ALA A 21 -31.99 -2.28 -18.24
CA ALA A 21 -32.06 -1.71 -16.90
C ALA A 21 -32.97 -0.47 -16.83
N VAL A 22 -32.90 0.43 -17.82
CA VAL A 22 -33.76 1.62 -17.92
C VAL A 22 -35.24 1.23 -18.02
N GLU A 23 -35.59 0.29 -18.91
CA GLU A 23 -36.96 -0.18 -19.05
C GLU A 23 -37.47 -0.88 -17.78
N ALA A 24 -36.61 -1.67 -17.13
CA ALA A 24 -36.95 -2.31 -15.85
C ALA A 24 -37.20 -1.28 -14.74
N ARG A 25 -36.31 -0.30 -14.57
CA ARG A 25 -36.46 0.78 -13.55
C ARG A 25 -37.70 1.61 -13.78
N ARG A 26 -38.00 1.94 -15.04
CA ARG A 26 -39.23 2.67 -15.42
C ARG A 26 -40.50 1.92 -15.03
N ARG A 27 -40.51 0.58 -15.12
CA ARG A 27 -41.67 -0.25 -14.76
C ARG A 27 -41.81 -0.48 -13.26
N ILE A 28 -40.69 -0.76 -12.57
CA ILE A 28 -40.69 -1.11 -11.14
C ILE A 28 -40.86 0.15 -10.27
N GLY A 29 -40.24 1.26 -10.67
CA GLY A 29 -40.34 2.55 -9.97
C GLY A 29 -39.77 2.58 -8.54
N SER A 30 -39.02 1.57 -8.12
CA SER A 30 -38.50 1.43 -6.76
C SER A 30 -37.05 0.92 -6.75
N PRO A 31 -36.13 1.53 -5.95
CA PRO A 31 -36.32 2.70 -5.09
C PRO A 31 -36.45 4.03 -5.87
N THR A 32 -36.00 4.06 -7.14
CA THR A 32 -36.18 5.19 -8.07
C THR A 32 -36.62 4.67 -9.45
N PRO A 33 -37.24 5.51 -10.30
CA PRO A 33 -37.61 5.14 -11.67
C PRO A 33 -36.44 5.21 -12.66
N GLU A 34 -35.25 5.61 -12.21
CA GLU A 34 -34.07 5.83 -13.03
C GLU A 34 -32.96 4.82 -12.70
N VAL A 35 -32.01 4.64 -13.62
CA VAL A 35 -30.81 3.87 -13.34
C VAL A 35 -29.83 4.76 -12.59
N GLU A 36 -29.51 4.39 -11.35
CA GLU A 36 -28.64 5.16 -10.44
C GLU A 36 -27.15 5.01 -10.77
N VAL A 37 -26.79 4.08 -11.65
CA VAL A 37 -25.42 3.88 -12.14
C VAL A 37 -25.18 4.79 -13.34
N LEU A 38 -24.45 5.89 -13.11
CA LEU A 38 -24.11 6.86 -14.13
C LEU A 38 -22.87 6.43 -14.93
N LEU A 39 -22.92 6.59 -16.26
CA LEU A 39 -21.77 6.33 -17.13
C LEU A 39 -20.91 7.59 -17.24
N ALA A 40 -19.63 7.45 -16.90
CA ALA A 40 -18.61 8.48 -17.10
C ALA A 40 -17.57 8.01 -18.13
N LYS A 41 -17.20 8.86 -19.09
CA LYS A 41 -16.20 8.51 -20.11
C LYS A 41 -14.76 8.63 -19.63
N ASP A 42 -14.52 9.58 -18.73
CA ASP A 42 -13.21 9.88 -18.19
C ASP A 42 -13.29 10.20 -16.69
N LEU A 43 -12.14 10.45 -16.08
CA LEU A 43 -12.07 10.83 -14.67
C LEU A 43 -12.84 12.12 -14.38
N ALA A 44 -12.78 13.10 -15.28
CA ALA A 44 -13.36 14.42 -15.08
C ALA A 44 -14.89 14.35 -14.99
N GLU A 45 -15.53 13.62 -15.91
CA GLU A 45 -16.96 13.30 -15.86
C GLU A 45 -17.32 12.50 -14.63
N ARG A 46 -16.45 11.56 -14.20
CA ARG A 46 -16.72 10.77 -13.01
C ARG A 46 -16.79 11.65 -11.76
N VAL A 47 -15.87 12.60 -11.61
CA VAL A 47 -15.91 13.58 -10.50
C VAL A 47 -17.19 14.42 -10.57
N GLU A 48 -17.51 14.96 -11.75
CA GLU A 48 -18.69 15.81 -11.92
C GLU A 48 -20.01 15.07 -11.62
N LEU A 49 -20.14 13.83 -12.09
CA LEU A 49 -21.33 13.00 -11.85
C LEU A 49 -21.42 12.52 -10.40
N LEU A 50 -20.29 12.25 -9.76
CA LEU A 50 -20.24 11.70 -8.40
C LEU A 50 -20.48 12.76 -7.33
N VAL A 51 -19.80 13.91 -7.43
CA VAL A 51 -19.81 14.96 -6.40
C VAL A 51 -20.07 16.35 -6.95
N GLY A 52 -19.97 16.57 -8.27
CA GLY A 52 -20.10 17.90 -8.86
C GLY A 52 -18.93 18.83 -8.49
N PRO A 53 -19.10 20.16 -8.58
CA PRO A 53 -20.26 20.84 -9.11
C PRO A 53 -20.31 20.75 -10.65
N LYS A 54 -21.46 21.12 -11.23
CA LYS A 54 -21.63 21.15 -12.69
C LYS A 54 -20.57 22.05 -13.35
N GLY A 55 -19.93 21.55 -14.40
CA GLY A 55 -18.85 22.23 -15.13
C GLY A 55 -17.44 21.96 -14.58
N VAL A 56 -17.29 21.20 -13.49
CA VAL A 56 -15.96 20.87 -12.96
C VAL A 56 -15.15 19.98 -13.90
N ALA A 57 -15.80 19.15 -14.74
CA ALA A 57 -15.07 18.27 -15.65
C ALA A 57 -14.17 19.04 -16.62
N GLU A 58 -14.62 20.19 -17.12
CA GLU A 58 -13.82 21.04 -18.02
C GLU A 58 -12.57 21.59 -17.33
N LYS A 59 -12.71 21.99 -16.06
CA LYS A 59 -11.58 22.47 -15.24
C LYS A 59 -10.58 21.36 -14.96
N ILE A 60 -11.05 20.16 -14.62
CA ILE A 60 -10.20 18.99 -14.43
C ILE A 60 -9.41 18.71 -15.72
N ARG A 61 -10.10 18.62 -16.87
CA ARG A 61 -9.48 18.39 -18.18
C ARG A 61 -8.44 19.44 -18.56
N LYS A 62 -8.65 20.71 -18.18
CA LYS A 62 -7.71 21.80 -18.44
C LYS A 62 -6.32 21.56 -17.83
N TYR A 63 -6.27 20.92 -16.67
CA TYR A 63 -5.04 20.73 -15.89
C TYR A 63 -4.57 19.27 -15.83
N PHE A 64 -5.44 18.32 -16.16
CA PHE A 64 -5.10 16.90 -16.17
C PHE A 64 -3.93 16.64 -17.12
N GLY A 65 -2.91 15.90 -16.63
CA GLY A 65 -1.66 15.64 -17.36
C GLY A 65 -0.64 16.77 -17.33
N LYS A 66 -0.96 17.96 -16.81
CA LYS A 66 -0.02 19.10 -16.68
C LYS A 66 0.62 19.23 -15.29
N MET A 67 0.02 18.62 -14.27
CA MET A 67 0.48 18.62 -12.88
C MET A 67 0.07 17.32 -12.18
N SER A 68 0.62 17.06 -10.99
CA SER A 68 0.20 15.93 -10.15
C SER A 68 -1.27 16.07 -9.73
N GLN A 69 -1.93 14.95 -9.43
CA GLN A 69 -3.35 14.93 -9.05
C GLN A 69 -3.57 15.69 -7.74
N GLU A 70 -2.60 15.66 -6.85
CA GLU A 70 -2.56 16.39 -5.59
C GLU A 70 -2.51 17.90 -5.84
N ARG A 71 -1.59 18.37 -6.68
CA ARG A 71 -1.52 19.78 -7.08
C ARG A 71 -2.79 20.23 -7.80
N LEU A 72 -3.35 19.37 -8.64
CA LEU A 72 -4.62 19.61 -9.30
C LEU A 72 -5.76 19.82 -8.29
N ALA A 73 -5.88 18.96 -7.29
CA ALA A 73 -6.91 19.07 -6.25
C ALA A 73 -6.81 20.40 -5.50
N PHE A 74 -5.60 20.83 -5.11
CA PHE A 74 -5.41 22.12 -4.44
C PHE A 74 -5.70 23.29 -5.38
N LYS A 75 -5.29 23.21 -6.64
CA LYS A 75 -5.60 24.26 -7.62
C LYS A 75 -7.11 24.39 -7.87
N LEU A 76 -7.82 23.26 -7.95
CA LEU A 76 -9.27 23.25 -8.06
C LEU A 76 -9.93 23.84 -6.81
N ALA A 77 -9.37 23.63 -5.61
CA ALA A 77 -9.91 24.22 -4.39
C ALA A 77 -9.91 25.75 -4.46
N GLU A 78 -8.83 26.37 -4.90
CA GLU A 78 -8.74 27.83 -5.10
C GLU A 78 -9.82 28.35 -6.07
N GLU A 79 -9.95 27.72 -7.24
CA GLU A 79 -10.92 28.13 -8.25
C GLU A 79 -12.37 27.95 -7.78
N LEU A 80 -12.68 26.81 -7.18
CA LEU A 80 -14.02 26.49 -6.72
C LEU A 80 -14.43 27.35 -5.53
N VAL A 81 -13.52 27.63 -4.59
CA VAL A 81 -13.79 28.58 -3.50
C VAL A 81 -14.13 29.94 -4.09
N SER A 82 -13.32 30.47 -5.02
CA SER A 82 -13.59 31.77 -5.64
C SER A 82 -14.91 31.81 -6.40
N GLU A 83 -15.26 30.74 -7.11
CA GLU A 83 -16.43 30.68 -7.99
C GLU A 83 -17.75 30.47 -7.23
N LEU A 84 -17.71 29.67 -6.17
CA LEU A 84 -18.89 29.33 -5.37
C LEU A 84 -19.15 30.33 -4.24
N ARG A 85 -18.16 31.19 -3.92
CA ARG A 85 -18.31 32.22 -2.89
C ARG A 85 -19.47 33.15 -3.24
N GLY A 86 -20.37 33.35 -2.28
CA GLY A 86 -21.58 34.15 -2.47
C GLY A 86 -22.73 33.45 -3.20
N LYS A 87 -22.49 32.27 -3.83
CA LYS A 87 -23.56 31.43 -4.42
C LYS A 87 -24.09 30.40 -3.43
N LEU A 88 -23.24 29.94 -2.51
CA LEU A 88 -23.55 28.97 -1.47
C LEU A 88 -23.21 29.55 -0.08
N SER A 89 -23.86 29.03 0.96
CA SER A 89 -23.40 29.23 2.35
C SER A 89 -21.98 28.69 2.53
N GLU A 90 -21.18 29.30 3.41
CA GLU A 90 -19.77 28.91 3.63
C GLU A 90 -19.62 27.40 3.89
N GLU A 91 -20.49 26.81 4.71
CA GLU A 91 -20.48 25.37 5.06
C GLU A 91 -20.71 24.46 3.82
N LYS A 92 -21.76 24.72 3.04
CA LYS A 92 -22.04 24.00 1.78
C LYS A 92 -20.93 24.17 0.76
N LEU A 93 -20.33 25.37 0.67
CA LEU A 93 -19.19 25.63 -0.20
C LEU A 93 -18.00 24.77 0.21
N ILE A 94 -17.64 24.78 1.50
CA ILE A 94 -16.52 23.99 2.02
C ILE A 94 -16.73 22.51 1.74
N LEU A 95 -17.93 21.99 2.06
CA LEU A 95 -18.25 20.59 1.81
C LEU A 95 -18.14 20.25 0.32
N GLN A 96 -18.71 21.07 -0.57
CA GLN A 96 -18.61 20.87 -2.02
C GLN A 96 -17.15 20.84 -2.49
N VAL A 97 -16.34 21.81 -2.07
CA VAL A 97 -14.93 21.91 -2.46
C VAL A 97 -14.15 20.71 -1.97
N ILE A 98 -14.27 20.35 -0.69
CA ILE A 98 -13.55 19.22 -0.11
C ILE A 98 -13.88 17.92 -0.84
N ARG A 99 -15.18 17.65 -1.08
CA ARG A 99 -15.62 16.44 -1.78
C ARG A 99 -15.12 16.39 -3.22
N THR A 100 -15.21 17.50 -3.94
CA THR A 100 -14.78 17.61 -5.34
C THR A 100 -13.28 17.38 -5.48
N CYS A 101 -12.49 18.06 -4.66
CA CYS A 101 -11.04 17.98 -4.71
C CYS A 101 -10.56 16.60 -4.25
N LEU A 102 -11.16 16.01 -3.21
CA LEU A 102 -10.85 14.65 -2.79
C LEU A 102 -11.13 13.62 -3.89
N ALA A 103 -12.24 13.75 -4.63
CA ALA A 103 -12.57 12.84 -5.71
C ALA A 103 -11.53 12.86 -6.85
N VAL A 104 -10.76 13.95 -6.98
CA VAL A 104 -9.67 14.08 -7.95
C VAL A 104 -8.33 13.53 -7.41
N MET A 105 -8.16 13.44 -6.09
CA MET A 105 -6.93 12.95 -5.46
C MET A 105 -6.78 11.44 -5.61
N THR A 106 -5.54 10.94 -5.52
CA THR A 106 -5.23 9.54 -5.72
C THR A 106 -5.66 8.66 -4.53
N PRO A 107 -6.37 7.53 -4.76
CA PRO A 107 -6.85 7.04 -6.04
C PRO A 107 -8.16 7.75 -6.47
N PRO A 108 -8.24 8.28 -7.71
CA PRO A 108 -9.28 9.22 -8.05
C PRO A 108 -10.60 8.51 -8.34
N CYS A 109 -11.67 8.97 -7.69
CA CYS A 109 -13.04 8.42 -7.77
C CYS A 109 -13.10 6.88 -7.65
N ILE A 110 -12.30 6.30 -6.75
CA ILE A 110 -12.36 4.87 -6.43
C ILE A 110 -13.12 4.61 -5.14
N THR A 111 -13.04 5.52 -4.18
CA THR A 111 -13.58 5.32 -2.83
C THR A 111 -14.93 6.01 -2.65
N ALA A 112 -15.67 5.58 -1.63
CA ALA A 112 -16.89 6.24 -1.19
C ALA A 112 -16.60 7.43 -0.25
N ALA A 113 -15.33 7.78 -0.01
CA ALA A 113 -14.98 8.83 0.93
C ALA A 113 -15.52 10.22 0.55
N PRO A 114 -15.44 10.66 -0.73
CA PRO A 114 -16.02 11.93 -1.14
C PRO A 114 -17.54 12.02 -0.97
N THR A 115 -18.27 10.92 -1.07
CA THR A 115 -19.73 10.92 -1.04
C THR A 115 -20.30 10.58 0.34
N GLU A 116 -19.84 9.46 0.90
CA GLU A 116 -20.38 8.85 2.13
C GLU A 116 -19.45 9.03 3.34
N GLY A 117 -18.15 9.24 3.11
CA GLY A 117 -17.17 9.38 4.19
C GLY A 117 -17.19 10.75 4.86
N ILE A 118 -17.24 11.83 4.06
CA ILE A 118 -17.32 13.21 4.54
C ILE A 118 -18.77 13.67 4.47
N VAL A 119 -19.44 13.76 5.61
CA VAL A 119 -20.89 14.00 5.67
C VAL A 119 -21.26 15.46 5.84
N ASP A 120 -20.43 16.25 6.54
CA ASP A 120 -20.71 17.65 6.82
C ASP A 120 -19.43 18.45 7.07
N ALA A 121 -19.52 19.77 6.93
CA ALA A 121 -18.45 20.71 7.25
C ALA A 121 -19.04 21.96 7.90
N LYS A 122 -18.64 22.27 9.13
CA LYS A 122 -19.22 23.37 9.92
C LYS A 122 -18.19 24.41 10.33
N ILE A 123 -18.65 25.65 10.45
CA ILE A 123 -17.84 26.73 11.02
C ILE A 123 -18.21 26.90 12.50
N LYS A 124 -17.25 26.60 13.37
CA LYS A 124 -17.41 26.65 14.83
C LYS A 124 -16.54 27.75 15.42
N ARG A 125 -16.64 27.97 16.74
CA ARG A 125 -15.90 29.02 17.47
C ARG A 125 -14.99 28.43 18.54
N ASN A 126 -13.75 28.91 18.57
CA ASN A 126 -12.80 28.65 19.63
C ASN A 126 -13.21 29.40 20.92
N GLN A 127 -12.54 29.12 22.04
CA GLN A 127 -12.78 29.81 23.32
C GLN A 127 -12.48 31.32 23.25
N ASP A 128 -11.54 31.73 22.41
CA ASP A 128 -11.22 33.14 22.14
C ASP A 128 -12.18 33.81 21.14
N GLY A 129 -13.23 33.09 20.71
CA GLY A 129 -14.25 33.58 19.78
C GLY A 129 -13.86 33.49 18.30
N THR A 130 -12.63 33.08 17.95
CA THR A 130 -12.22 32.96 16.55
C THR A 130 -12.94 31.81 15.85
N ARG A 131 -13.23 31.97 14.56
CA ARG A 131 -13.95 30.98 13.76
C ARG A 131 -12.98 29.97 13.18
N TYR A 132 -13.29 28.67 13.27
CA TYR A 132 -12.48 27.58 12.73
C TYR A 132 -13.35 26.55 11.99
N LEU A 133 -12.71 25.68 11.20
CA LEU A 133 -13.39 24.64 10.43
C LEU A 133 -13.43 23.30 11.20
N ALA A 134 -14.61 22.66 11.21
CA ALA A 134 -14.81 21.28 11.64
C ALA A 134 -15.32 20.42 10.48
N VAL A 135 -14.71 19.25 10.27
CA VAL A 135 -15.09 18.29 9.23
C VAL A 135 -15.67 17.05 9.90
N TYR A 136 -16.86 16.65 9.48
CA TYR A 136 -17.61 15.53 10.04
C TYR A 136 -17.44 14.29 9.17
N PHE A 137 -16.89 13.25 9.78
CA PHE A 137 -16.66 11.95 9.17
C PHE A 137 -17.72 10.93 9.60
N ALA A 138 -18.04 10.00 8.72
CA ALA A 138 -18.89 8.84 8.98
C ALA A 138 -18.13 7.51 8.81
N GLY A 139 -18.76 6.40 9.23
CA GLY A 139 -18.18 5.06 9.15
C GLY A 139 -17.65 4.64 7.76
N PRO A 140 -18.34 4.97 6.64
CA PRO A 140 -17.87 4.65 5.28
C PRO A 140 -16.51 5.25 4.92
N ILE A 141 -15.99 6.23 5.68
CA ILE A 141 -14.63 6.75 5.51
C ILE A 141 -13.56 5.66 5.63
N ARG A 142 -13.88 4.51 6.25
CA ARG A 142 -13.01 3.32 6.29
C ARG A 142 -12.62 2.80 4.90
N SER A 143 -13.41 3.09 3.86
CA SER A 143 -13.09 2.75 2.48
C SER A 143 -11.92 3.55 1.89
N ALA A 144 -11.62 4.74 2.46
CA ALA A 144 -10.45 5.51 2.09
C ALA A 144 -9.17 4.90 2.65
N GLY A 145 -8.13 4.90 1.82
CA GLY A 145 -6.77 4.54 2.26
C GLY A 145 -6.21 5.59 3.23
N GLY A 146 -5.23 5.23 4.06
CA GLY A 146 -4.66 6.17 5.04
C GLY A 146 -4.12 7.48 4.43
N THR A 147 -3.52 7.41 3.23
CA THR A 147 -3.06 8.61 2.51
C THR A 147 -4.22 9.53 2.16
N GLU A 148 -5.32 8.97 1.66
CA GLU A 148 -6.53 9.71 1.31
C GLU A 148 -7.16 10.35 2.55
N LEU A 149 -7.22 9.63 3.68
CA LEU A 149 -7.69 10.18 4.96
C LEU A 149 -6.91 11.44 5.37
N ALA A 150 -5.58 11.39 5.26
CA ALA A 150 -4.74 12.53 5.62
C ALA A 150 -4.88 13.70 4.64
N SER A 151 -5.01 13.41 3.34
CA SER A 151 -5.23 14.41 2.30
C SER A 151 -6.48 15.25 2.55
N ILE A 152 -7.54 14.65 3.12
CA ILE A 152 -8.77 15.40 3.48
C ILE A 152 -8.46 16.51 4.47
N VAL A 153 -7.65 16.22 5.49
CA VAL A 153 -7.32 17.19 6.55
C VAL A 153 -6.42 18.30 5.99
N LEU A 154 -5.45 17.96 5.15
CA LEU A 154 -4.60 18.95 4.47
C LEU A 154 -5.42 19.87 3.57
N LEU A 155 -6.35 19.30 2.80
CA LEU A 155 -7.24 20.04 1.93
C LEU A 155 -8.19 20.93 2.74
N ALA A 156 -8.75 20.44 3.84
CA ALA A 156 -9.58 21.23 4.74
C ALA A 156 -8.80 22.40 5.35
N ASP A 157 -7.53 22.20 5.71
CA ASP A 157 -6.65 23.27 6.19
C ASP A 157 -6.34 24.30 5.10
N HIS A 158 -6.23 23.88 3.84
CA HIS A 158 -6.07 24.82 2.73
C HIS A 158 -7.35 25.64 2.50
N VAL A 159 -8.51 24.98 2.43
CA VAL A 159 -9.81 25.65 2.23
C VAL A 159 -10.13 26.62 3.35
N ARG A 160 -9.88 26.26 4.62
CA ARG A 160 -10.14 27.16 5.76
C ARG A 160 -9.26 28.41 5.71
N ARG A 161 -8.02 28.32 5.21
CA ARG A 161 -7.15 29.50 4.97
C ARG A 161 -7.69 30.39 3.86
N LEU A 162 -8.15 29.82 2.74
CA LEU A 162 -8.77 30.59 1.65
C LEU A 162 -10.01 31.39 2.10
N LEU A 163 -10.72 30.89 3.11
CA LEU A 163 -11.89 31.54 3.71
C LEU A 163 -11.53 32.47 4.88
N GLY A 164 -10.25 32.58 5.26
CA GLY A 164 -9.82 33.41 6.38
C GLY A 164 -10.27 32.89 7.76
N LEU A 165 -10.45 31.58 7.90
CA LEU A 165 -10.75 30.94 9.18
C LEU A 165 -9.46 30.67 9.97
N ASP A 166 -9.53 30.88 11.28
CA ASP A 166 -8.43 30.60 12.20
C ASP A 166 -8.24 29.08 12.36
N ARG A 167 -7.13 28.69 12.98
CA ARG A 167 -6.84 27.31 13.34
C ARG A 167 -7.78 26.83 14.45
N TYR A 168 -8.08 25.54 14.45
CA TYR A 168 -8.70 24.87 15.57
C TYR A 168 -7.78 24.91 16.80
N LYS A 169 -8.34 25.24 17.97
CA LYS A 169 -7.66 25.28 19.26
C LYS A 169 -8.40 24.31 20.20
N PRO A 170 -7.99 23.04 20.27
CA PRO A 170 -8.65 22.05 21.12
C PRO A 170 -8.43 22.36 22.60
N THR A 171 -9.45 22.08 23.40
CA THR A 171 -9.37 22.04 24.87
C THR A 171 -8.79 20.71 25.34
N ASP A 172 -8.28 20.66 26.57
CA ASP A 172 -7.76 19.43 27.15
C ASP A 172 -8.84 18.34 27.23
N GLU A 173 -10.08 18.71 27.56
CA GLU A 173 -11.21 17.78 27.61
C GLU A 173 -11.53 17.16 26.25
N GLU A 174 -11.46 17.95 25.16
CA GLU A 174 -11.66 17.44 23.79
C GLU A 174 -10.56 16.46 23.37
N VAL A 175 -9.30 16.73 23.75
CA VAL A 175 -8.16 15.85 23.48
C VAL A 175 -8.30 14.54 24.26
N LEU A 176 -8.55 14.63 25.56
CA LEU A 176 -8.72 13.46 26.42
C LEU A 176 -9.94 12.63 26.03
N ARG A 177 -11.04 13.28 25.60
CA ARG A 177 -12.20 12.62 25.01
C ARG A 177 -11.81 11.81 23.79
N PHE A 178 -11.03 12.37 22.88
CA PHE A 178 -10.61 11.67 21.66
C PHE A 178 -9.74 10.44 21.98
N ILE A 179 -8.80 10.56 22.92
CA ILE A 179 -7.93 9.46 23.36
C ILE A 179 -8.76 8.35 24.02
N GLU A 180 -9.74 8.70 24.87
CA GLU A 180 -10.65 7.72 25.47
C GLU A 180 -11.47 6.99 24.41
N GLU A 181 -12.02 7.71 23.42
CA GLU A 181 -12.75 7.11 22.31
C GLU A 181 -11.86 6.15 21.51
N LEU A 182 -10.61 6.52 21.22
CA LEU A 182 -9.63 5.69 20.50
C LEU A 182 -9.37 4.37 21.21
N ARG A 183 -9.07 4.45 22.51
CA ARG A 183 -8.85 3.30 23.39
C ARG A 183 -10.07 2.39 23.46
N THR A 184 -11.26 2.96 23.63
CA THR A 184 -12.51 2.19 23.71
C THR A 184 -12.87 1.55 22.36
N TYR A 185 -12.64 2.25 21.25
CA TYR A 185 -12.83 1.72 19.89
C TYR A 185 -11.92 0.52 19.62
N GLN A 186 -10.63 0.62 19.95
CA GLN A 186 -9.67 -0.46 19.76
C GLN A 186 -10.02 -1.72 20.57
N ARG A 187 -10.58 -1.55 21.78
CA ARG A 187 -10.99 -2.66 22.65
C ARG A 187 -12.30 -3.32 22.23
N LYS A 188 -13.29 -2.53 21.78
CA LYS A 188 -14.68 -3.00 21.63
C LYS A 188 -15.19 -3.08 20.20
N VAL A 189 -14.56 -2.38 19.25
CA VAL A 189 -15.07 -2.27 17.87
C VAL A 189 -14.11 -2.93 16.89
N SER A 190 -12.92 -2.37 16.72
CA SER A 190 -11.99 -2.81 15.68
C SER A 190 -10.60 -2.29 15.96
N ARG A 191 -9.58 -3.09 15.59
CA ARG A 191 -8.19 -2.63 15.58
C ARG A 191 -7.98 -1.60 14.46
N PHE A 192 -7.07 -0.68 14.73
CA PHE A 192 -6.55 0.26 13.75
C PHE A 192 -5.46 -0.39 12.88
N GLN A 193 -5.13 0.21 11.74
CA GLN A 193 -4.04 -0.27 10.87
C GLN A 193 -2.65 0.00 11.48
N TYR A 194 -2.57 0.99 12.36
CA TYR A 194 -1.38 1.41 13.06
C TYR A 194 -1.65 1.45 14.55
N ASN A 195 -0.71 0.91 15.32
CA ASN A 195 -0.68 1.07 16.76
C ASN A 195 0.09 2.35 17.09
N VAL A 196 -0.64 3.46 17.29
CA VAL A 196 -0.04 4.76 17.57
C VAL A 196 -0.12 5.02 19.08
N PRO A 197 0.99 5.34 19.76
CA PRO A 197 0.98 5.68 21.18
C PRO A 197 0.07 6.86 21.50
N GLU A 198 -0.56 6.83 22.68
CA GLU A 198 -1.51 7.87 23.10
C GLU A 198 -0.86 9.25 23.22
N ASP A 199 0.40 9.34 23.67
CA ASP A 199 1.15 10.60 23.75
C ASP A 199 1.41 11.21 22.37
N LEU A 200 1.61 10.36 21.35
CA LEU A 200 1.76 10.80 19.97
C LEU A 200 0.42 11.26 19.38
N ILE A 201 -0.68 10.58 19.70
CA ILE A 201 -2.03 11.04 19.33
C ILE A 201 -2.34 12.38 19.98
N GLU A 202 -2.03 12.57 21.26
CA GLU A 202 -2.16 13.85 21.94
C GLU A 202 -1.36 14.95 21.22
N PHE A 203 -0.09 14.66 20.90
CA PHE A 203 0.78 15.59 20.18
C PHE A 203 0.18 16.05 18.84
N VAL A 204 -0.40 15.11 18.08
CA VAL A 204 -1.07 15.35 16.81
C VAL A 204 -2.34 16.20 17.02
N LEU A 205 -3.24 15.78 17.91
CA LEU A 205 -4.52 16.45 18.15
C LEU A 205 -4.34 17.92 18.53
N ARG A 206 -3.35 18.24 19.36
CA ARG A 206 -3.05 19.62 19.78
C ARG A 206 -2.54 20.53 18.66
N ARG A 207 -2.11 19.97 17.52
CA ARG A 207 -1.51 20.70 16.40
C ARG A 207 -2.35 20.67 15.13
N LEU A 208 -3.41 19.86 15.09
CA LEU A 208 -4.33 19.83 13.95
C LEU A 208 -5.02 21.19 13.76
N PRO A 209 -4.90 21.81 12.57
CA PRO A 209 -5.48 23.13 12.33
C PRO A 209 -6.99 23.11 12.06
N VAL A 210 -7.58 21.92 11.90
CA VAL A 210 -9.00 21.67 11.61
C VAL A 210 -9.51 20.64 12.62
N GLU A 211 -10.74 20.82 13.11
CA GLU A 211 -11.36 19.83 13.98
C GLU A 211 -11.79 18.61 13.16
N VAL A 212 -11.17 17.46 13.46
CA VAL A 212 -11.55 16.15 12.91
C VAL A 212 -12.59 15.54 13.84
N THR A 213 -13.86 15.61 13.44
CA THR A 213 -15.00 15.13 14.24
C THR A 213 -15.93 14.27 13.37
N GLY A 214 -17.11 13.90 13.86
CA GLY A 214 -17.99 13.05 13.07
C GLY A 214 -19.26 12.63 13.78
N MET A 215 -20.08 11.92 13.03
CA MET A 215 -21.27 11.28 13.58
C MET A 215 -20.87 10.11 14.47
N ALA A 216 -21.75 9.75 15.40
CA ALA A 216 -21.65 8.50 16.13
C ALA A 216 -21.69 7.33 15.14
N THR A 217 -20.63 6.52 15.09
CA THR A 217 -20.59 5.33 14.22
C THR A 217 -21.03 4.08 14.97
N ASP A 218 -20.74 4.03 16.27
CA ASP A 218 -20.98 2.87 17.11
C ASP A 218 -21.80 3.29 18.32
N ARG A 219 -22.83 2.52 18.68
CA ARG A 219 -23.69 2.78 19.85
C ARG A 219 -23.01 2.41 21.18
N ILE A 220 -21.75 2.80 21.32
CA ILE A 220 -20.94 2.64 22.52
C ILE A 220 -20.67 4.03 23.07
N MET A 221 -21.09 4.28 24.31
CA MET A 221 -20.84 5.57 24.96
C MET A 221 -19.38 5.70 25.37
N ALA A 222 -18.85 6.91 25.24
CA ALA A 222 -17.58 7.32 25.83
C ALA A 222 -17.63 7.12 27.35
N SER A 223 -16.55 6.59 27.92
CA SER A 223 -16.49 6.30 29.36
C SER A 223 -16.32 7.57 30.18
N SER A 224 -15.72 8.62 29.61
CA SER A 224 -15.41 9.90 30.26
C SER A 224 -15.53 11.06 29.27
N PHE A 225 -15.49 12.31 29.77
CA PHE A 225 -15.56 13.54 28.96
C PHE A 225 -16.83 13.62 28.09
N ARG A 226 -17.99 13.46 28.73
CA ARG A 226 -19.31 13.55 28.09
C ARG A 226 -19.81 14.99 28.02
N ASP A 227 -20.73 15.24 27.11
CA ASP A 227 -21.49 16.48 26.98
C ASP A 227 -20.61 17.73 26.76
N LEU A 228 -19.52 17.54 26.00
CA LEU A 228 -18.64 18.64 25.63
C LEU A 228 -19.35 19.60 24.68
N PRO A 229 -19.23 20.93 24.85
CA PRO A 229 -19.99 21.91 24.08
C PRO A 229 -19.84 21.80 22.55
N ARG A 230 -18.69 21.30 22.09
CA ARG A 230 -18.36 21.16 20.67
C ARG A 230 -18.46 19.70 20.18
N VAL A 231 -18.83 18.74 21.02
CA VAL A 231 -18.99 17.34 20.60
C VAL A 231 -20.46 16.95 20.77
N GLU A 232 -21.19 16.87 19.66
CA GLU A 232 -22.65 16.72 19.65
C GLU A 232 -23.14 15.31 20.02
N THR A 233 -22.21 14.40 20.35
CA THR A 233 -22.52 13.02 20.69
C THR A 233 -21.67 12.50 21.84
N ASN A 234 -22.28 11.64 22.67
CA ASN A 234 -21.59 10.90 23.71
C ASN A 234 -21.14 9.50 23.27
N TYR A 235 -21.28 9.18 21.98
CA TYR A 235 -20.91 7.89 21.39
C TYR A 235 -19.59 7.97 20.60
N LEU A 236 -18.99 6.82 20.30
CA LEU A 236 -17.72 6.74 19.55
C LEU A 236 -17.87 7.27 18.12
N ARG A 237 -16.90 8.09 17.70
CA ARG A 237 -16.82 8.69 16.35
C ARG A 237 -15.76 7.99 15.51
N GLY A 238 -15.97 6.71 15.20
CA GLY A 238 -14.98 5.83 14.54
C GLY A 238 -14.40 6.38 13.24
N GLY A 239 -15.17 7.15 12.47
CA GLY A 239 -14.66 7.85 11.28
C GLY A 239 -13.55 8.85 11.61
N ALA A 240 -13.77 9.72 12.60
CA ALA A 240 -12.80 10.69 13.06
C ALA A 240 -11.55 10.02 13.64
N LEU A 241 -11.75 8.97 14.45
CA LEU A 241 -10.64 8.19 15.03
C LEU A 241 -9.71 7.62 13.96
N ARG A 242 -10.26 7.07 12.87
CA ARG A 242 -9.47 6.54 11.75
C ARG A 242 -8.71 7.62 11.01
N VAL A 243 -9.32 8.78 10.77
CA VAL A 243 -8.65 9.89 10.08
C VAL A 243 -7.40 10.35 10.83
N VAL A 244 -7.48 10.46 12.16
CA VAL A 244 -6.33 10.85 12.99
C VAL A 244 -5.32 9.71 13.12
N ASN A 245 -5.77 8.51 13.51
CA ASN A 245 -4.87 7.38 13.81
C ASN A 245 -4.28 6.75 12.55
N ASP A 246 -5.11 6.26 11.63
CA ASP A 246 -4.68 5.53 10.44
C ASP A 246 -4.25 6.47 9.29
N GLY A 247 -4.75 7.72 9.32
CA GLY A 247 -4.40 8.76 8.35
C GLY A 247 -3.18 9.57 8.79
N ILE A 248 -3.40 10.59 9.63
CA ILE A 248 -2.38 11.58 9.99
C ILE A 248 -1.17 10.94 10.68
N ALA A 249 -1.38 10.22 11.78
CA ALA A 249 -0.29 9.63 12.55
C ALA A 249 0.30 8.40 11.83
N GLY A 250 -0.54 7.45 11.44
CA GLY A 250 -0.11 6.18 10.83
C GLY A 250 0.58 6.33 9.46
N ARG A 251 0.27 7.39 8.70
CA ARG A 251 0.91 7.68 7.40
C ARG A 251 1.82 8.91 7.44
N ALA A 252 2.35 9.28 8.60
CA ALA A 252 3.15 10.49 8.78
C ALA A 252 4.20 10.74 7.68
N LYS A 253 4.94 9.70 7.23
CA LYS A 253 5.94 9.82 6.15
C LYS A 253 5.34 10.26 4.81
N LYS A 254 4.17 9.71 4.43
CA LYS A 254 3.47 10.08 3.20
C LYS A 254 2.83 11.47 3.34
N VAL A 255 2.31 11.81 4.53
CA VAL A 255 1.76 13.15 4.83
C VAL A 255 2.84 14.22 4.72
N LEU A 256 4.02 13.99 5.32
CA LEU A 256 5.14 14.93 5.25
C LEU A 256 5.59 15.16 3.80
N LYS A 257 5.74 14.10 3.01
CA LYS A 257 6.07 14.21 1.59
C LYS A 257 5.04 15.07 0.83
N LEU A 258 3.76 14.87 1.11
CA LEU A 258 2.68 15.63 0.47
C LEU A 258 2.69 17.11 0.89
N VAL A 259 2.94 17.40 2.17
CA VAL A 259 3.13 18.75 2.70
C VAL A 259 4.28 19.46 1.99
N GLU A 260 5.42 18.78 1.83
CA GLU A 260 6.62 19.32 1.16
C GLU A 260 6.39 19.53 -0.34
N GLU A 261 5.76 18.58 -1.03
CA GLU A 261 5.47 18.67 -2.47
C GLU A 261 4.52 19.83 -2.82
N LEU A 262 3.55 20.09 -1.92
CA LEU A 262 2.55 21.14 -2.05
C LEU A 262 2.97 22.48 -1.42
N GLY A 263 4.09 22.52 -0.68
CA GLY A 263 4.57 23.73 -0.01
C GLY A 263 3.63 24.23 1.10
N LEU A 264 3.02 23.33 1.87
CA LEU A 264 2.05 23.70 2.91
C LEU A 264 2.75 24.17 4.20
N GLU A 265 2.61 25.44 4.53
CA GLU A 265 3.16 26.01 5.77
C GLU A 265 2.40 25.53 7.02
N GLY A 266 3.08 25.47 8.18
CA GLY A 266 2.45 25.16 9.47
C GLY A 266 2.34 23.67 9.81
N TRP A 267 2.93 22.80 8.99
CA TRP A 267 2.94 21.34 9.15
C TRP A 267 4.32 20.76 9.51
N ASP A 268 5.31 21.61 9.85
CA ASP A 268 6.67 21.16 10.19
C ASP A 268 6.75 20.15 11.34
N TRP A 269 5.78 20.19 12.26
CA TRP A 269 5.66 19.25 13.36
C TRP A 269 5.46 17.79 12.91
N MET A 270 5.05 17.56 11.66
CA MET A 270 4.98 16.20 11.08
C MET A 270 6.35 15.52 11.03
N LYS A 271 7.46 16.27 10.94
CA LYS A 271 8.82 15.70 11.00
C LYS A 271 9.06 14.95 12.31
N GLU A 272 8.57 15.49 13.43
CA GLU A 272 8.66 14.85 14.74
C GLU A 272 7.77 13.59 14.82
N VAL A 273 6.59 13.61 14.21
CA VAL A 273 5.70 12.42 14.14
C VAL A 273 6.36 11.30 13.35
N VAL A 274 7.01 11.62 12.22
CA VAL A 274 7.75 10.65 11.40
C VAL A 274 8.88 10.01 12.21
N GLU A 275 9.65 10.83 12.93
CA GLU A 275 10.79 10.33 13.72
C GLU A 275 10.33 9.43 14.87
N ARG A 276 9.29 9.84 15.62
CA ARG A 276 8.72 9.01 16.69
C ARG A 276 8.15 7.69 16.17
N MET A 277 7.45 7.71 15.02
CA MET A 277 6.94 6.48 14.39
C MET A 277 8.06 5.55 13.90
N LYS A 278 9.19 6.10 13.44
CA LYS A 278 10.35 5.31 13.01
C LYS A 278 10.99 4.57 14.19
N ASN A 279 11.09 5.22 15.35
CA ASN A 279 11.67 4.61 16.56
C ASN A 279 10.83 3.44 17.09
N LEU A 280 9.50 3.49 16.93
CA LEU A 280 8.61 2.38 17.29
C LEU A 280 8.79 1.15 16.39
N ALA A 281 9.03 1.36 15.09
CA ALA A 281 9.18 0.27 14.12
C ALA A 281 10.46 -0.56 14.29
N ASN A 282 11.46 -0.04 15.02
CA ASN A 282 12.70 -0.77 15.29
C ASN A 282 12.57 -1.78 16.44
N ASP A 283 11.50 -1.69 17.25
CA ASP A 283 11.22 -2.58 18.40
C ASP A 283 10.17 -3.67 18.07
N ASP A 284 9.72 -3.74 16.80
CA ASP A 284 8.45 -4.37 16.37
C ASP A 284 8.50 -5.90 16.13
N GLU A 285 9.61 -6.62 16.39
CA GLU A 285 9.63 -8.09 16.22
C GLU A 285 8.61 -8.79 17.13
N GLN A 286 8.37 -8.27 18.34
CA GLN A 286 7.38 -8.81 19.28
C GLN A 286 5.93 -8.54 18.82
N SER A 287 5.69 -7.40 18.16
CA SER A 287 4.37 -6.96 17.70
C SER A 287 3.74 -7.90 16.67
N TYR A 288 4.53 -8.54 15.80
CA TYR A 288 4.01 -9.52 14.84
C TYR A 288 3.55 -10.81 15.51
N LEU A 289 4.25 -11.25 16.56
CA LEU A 289 3.89 -12.45 17.31
C LEU A 289 2.63 -12.23 18.14
N ASP A 290 2.45 -11.03 18.71
CA ASP A 290 1.26 -10.64 19.47
C ASP A 290 -0.02 -10.55 18.60
N GLU A 291 0.14 -10.44 17.28
CA GLU A 291 -0.96 -10.42 16.30
C GLU A 291 -1.30 -11.79 15.70
N LEU A 292 -0.57 -12.86 16.04
CA LEU A 292 -0.87 -14.20 15.55
C LEU A 292 -2.23 -14.68 16.06
N VAL A 293 -3.20 -14.71 15.16
CA VAL A 293 -4.50 -15.34 15.38
C VAL A 293 -4.35 -16.83 15.08
N GLY A 294 -4.94 -17.69 15.91
CA GLY A 294 -4.98 -19.13 15.67
C GLY A 294 -5.44 -19.46 14.24
N GLY A 295 -4.71 -20.34 13.56
CA GLY A 295 -4.96 -20.72 12.16
C GLY A 295 -4.20 -19.91 11.11
N ARG A 296 -3.46 -18.86 11.49
CA ARG A 296 -2.53 -18.15 10.59
C ARG A 296 -1.09 -18.60 10.90
N PRO A 297 -0.41 -19.30 9.99
CA PRO A 297 0.94 -19.77 10.24
C PRO A 297 1.94 -18.62 10.19
N PHE A 298 2.92 -18.67 11.08
CA PHE A 298 4.13 -17.87 11.00
C PHE A 298 5.13 -18.57 10.08
N ILE A 299 5.51 -17.94 8.97
CA ILE A 299 6.32 -18.58 7.92
C ILE A 299 7.82 -18.40 8.17
N SER A 300 8.26 -17.18 8.46
CA SER A 300 9.67 -16.87 8.71
C SER A 300 9.83 -15.56 9.48
N SER A 301 10.90 -15.49 10.26
CA SER A 301 11.33 -14.28 10.97
C SER A 301 12.08 -13.33 10.03
N SER A 302 11.99 -12.03 10.32
CA SER A 302 12.73 -10.99 9.59
C SER A 302 14.24 -11.24 9.67
N ASN A 303 14.95 -10.96 8.57
CA ASN A 303 16.42 -11.04 8.48
C ASN A 303 17.04 -12.38 8.96
N THR A 304 16.27 -13.46 8.98
CA THR A 304 16.74 -14.78 9.44
C THR A 304 16.96 -15.71 8.26
N PHE A 305 18.10 -16.40 8.22
CA PHE A 305 18.39 -17.39 7.19
C PHE A 305 17.39 -18.56 7.22
N GLY A 306 17.15 -19.17 6.06
CA GLY A 306 16.19 -20.26 5.87
C GLY A 306 14.76 -19.80 5.58
N GLY A 307 14.47 -18.51 5.78
CA GLY A 307 13.25 -17.86 5.30
C GLY A 307 13.22 -17.69 3.78
N LEU A 308 12.47 -16.70 3.31
CA LEU A 308 12.37 -16.35 1.90
C LEU A 308 13.49 -15.40 1.48
N ARG A 309 14.29 -15.78 0.48
CA ARG A 309 15.36 -14.93 -0.05
C ARG A 309 14.79 -13.89 -1.03
N ILE A 310 15.13 -12.63 -0.84
CA ILE A 310 14.66 -11.55 -1.73
C ILE A 310 15.35 -11.67 -3.10
N ARG A 311 14.52 -11.77 -4.15
CA ARG A 311 14.93 -11.61 -5.55
C ARG A 311 14.10 -10.49 -6.17
N TYR A 312 14.75 -9.47 -6.70
CA TYR A 312 14.04 -8.36 -7.33
C TYR A 312 13.71 -8.68 -8.79
N GLY A 313 12.47 -8.43 -9.19
CA GLY A 313 12.04 -8.66 -10.56
C GLY A 313 10.52 -8.68 -10.69
N ARG A 314 10.05 -8.90 -11.92
CA ARG A 314 8.62 -8.98 -12.22
C ARG A 314 8.36 -10.08 -13.24
N SER A 315 7.42 -10.96 -12.90
CA SER A 315 6.85 -11.96 -13.80
C SER A 315 5.53 -11.43 -14.38
N PHE A 316 4.98 -12.12 -15.38
CA PHE A 316 3.69 -11.77 -15.99
C PHE A 316 2.53 -11.73 -14.97
N SER A 317 2.65 -12.50 -13.89
CA SER A 317 1.66 -12.66 -12.83
C SER A 317 2.02 -11.94 -11.52
N THR A 318 3.09 -11.11 -11.49
CA THR A 318 3.53 -10.38 -10.28
C THR A 318 3.63 -8.86 -10.49
N GLY A 319 3.84 -8.13 -9.39
CA GLY A 319 3.73 -6.68 -9.29
C GLY A 319 2.36 -6.22 -8.79
N MET A 320 2.20 -4.93 -8.51
CA MET A 320 0.98 -4.41 -7.84
C MET A 320 0.70 -5.14 -6.52
N GLN A 321 1.75 -5.31 -5.69
CA GLN A 321 1.76 -6.08 -4.45
C GLN A 321 1.59 -7.61 -4.61
N ALA A 322 1.49 -8.15 -5.84
CA ALA A 322 1.63 -9.59 -6.03
C ALA A 322 3.11 -9.98 -5.97
N VAL A 323 3.44 -10.90 -5.05
CA VAL A 323 4.78 -11.45 -4.86
C VAL A 323 4.87 -12.86 -5.44
N GLY A 324 6.02 -13.20 -6.01
CA GLY A 324 6.23 -14.53 -6.59
C GLY A 324 6.81 -15.51 -5.59
N LEU A 325 6.24 -16.70 -5.48
CA LEU A 325 6.82 -17.82 -4.74
C LEU A 325 6.93 -19.05 -5.66
N HIS A 326 7.92 -19.91 -5.40
CA HIS A 326 8.07 -21.13 -6.15
C HIS A 326 6.87 -22.08 -5.90
N PRO A 327 6.27 -22.71 -6.93
CA PRO A 327 5.12 -23.60 -6.74
C PRO A 327 5.34 -24.74 -5.75
N ILE A 328 6.57 -25.30 -5.73
CA ILE A 328 6.94 -26.34 -4.76
C ILE A 328 6.93 -25.82 -3.32
N THR A 329 7.30 -24.55 -3.08
CA THR A 329 7.19 -23.93 -1.75
C THR A 329 5.74 -23.93 -1.26
N LEU A 330 4.78 -23.66 -2.14
CA LEU A 330 3.35 -23.70 -1.80
C LEU A 330 2.89 -25.11 -1.43
N ARG A 331 3.42 -26.13 -2.12
CA ARG A 331 3.10 -27.54 -1.88
C ARG A 331 3.66 -28.06 -0.56
N ILE A 332 4.92 -27.77 -0.23
CA ILE A 332 5.56 -28.25 1.01
C ILE A 332 5.01 -27.59 2.26
N LEU A 333 4.36 -26.43 2.12
CA LEU A 333 3.66 -25.74 3.20
C LEU A 333 2.21 -26.23 3.36
N GLU A 334 1.91 -27.44 2.89
CA GLU A 334 0.67 -28.20 3.16
C GLU A 334 -0.63 -27.41 2.92
N GLY A 335 -0.64 -26.52 1.92
CA GLY A 335 -1.83 -25.75 1.55
C GLY A 335 -2.12 -24.54 2.45
N TYR A 336 -1.26 -24.23 3.42
CA TYR A 336 -1.35 -22.96 4.16
C TYR A 336 -1.11 -21.75 3.25
N LEU A 337 -0.22 -21.91 2.26
CA LEU A 337 -0.02 -20.93 1.20
C LEU A 337 -0.51 -21.52 -0.12
N THR A 338 -1.37 -20.77 -0.80
CA THR A 338 -1.86 -21.09 -2.15
C THR A 338 -1.86 -19.82 -3.01
N THR A 339 -2.02 -19.98 -4.32
CA THR A 339 -2.19 -18.84 -5.22
C THR A 339 -3.34 -17.94 -4.75
N GLY A 340 -3.07 -16.64 -4.60
CA GLY A 340 -4.04 -15.67 -4.08
C GLY A 340 -4.03 -15.51 -2.56
N THR A 341 -3.27 -16.32 -1.82
CA THR A 341 -3.11 -16.14 -0.37
C THR A 341 -2.44 -14.81 -0.08
N GLN A 342 -3.02 -14.00 0.81
CA GLN A 342 -2.43 -12.76 1.26
C GLN A 342 -1.42 -13.03 2.38
N LEU A 343 -0.16 -12.74 2.13
CA LEU A 343 0.90 -12.69 3.13
C LEU A 343 0.89 -11.33 3.82
N LYS A 344 1.12 -11.33 5.13
CA LYS A 344 1.57 -10.14 5.86
C LYS A 344 3.10 -10.13 5.79
N LEU A 345 3.67 -9.13 5.12
CA LEU A 345 5.11 -9.04 4.89
C LEU A 345 5.70 -7.93 5.77
N ASP A 346 6.96 -8.11 6.17
CA ASP A 346 7.80 -7.06 6.76
C ASP A 346 8.40 -6.16 5.67
N TYR A 347 8.51 -6.66 4.44
CA TYR A 347 9.12 -6.00 3.28
C TYR A 347 8.52 -6.48 1.95
N PRO A 348 8.34 -5.61 0.92
CA PRO A 348 8.56 -4.15 0.91
C PRO A 348 7.38 -3.34 1.45
N GLY A 349 6.26 -3.99 1.78
CA GLY A 349 5.06 -3.36 2.35
C GLY A 349 4.30 -4.34 3.24
N LYS A 350 3.23 -3.89 3.90
CA LYS A 350 2.52 -4.69 4.93
C LYS A 350 1.78 -5.93 4.39
N GLY A 351 1.67 -6.08 3.07
CA GLY A 351 0.97 -7.21 2.48
C GLY A 351 1.47 -7.54 1.09
N GLY A 352 1.35 -8.81 0.71
CA GLY A 352 1.61 -9.27 -0.64
C GLY A 352 0.74 -10.47 -1.00
N ILE A 353 0.28 -10.55 -2.25
CA ILE A 353 -0.55 -11.65 -2.72
C ILE A 353 0.35 -12.68 -3.40
N VAL A 354 0.26 -13.94 -2.99
CA VAL A 354 1.07 -15.02 -3.56
C VAL A 354 0.65 -15.31 -5.01
N SER A 355 1.65 -15.34 -5.88
CA SER A 355 1.54 -15.79 -7.27
C SER A 355 2.63 -16.81 -7.57
N PRO A 356 2.33 -17.93 -8.27
CA PRO A 356 3.33 -18.94 -8.57
C PRO A 356 4.32 -18.45 -9.63
N VAL A 357 5.61 -18.64 -9.36
CA VAL A 357 6.71 -18.37 -10.29
C VAL A 357 7.69 -19.55 -10.24
N ASP A 358 7.73 -20.35 -11.30
CA ASP A 358 8.53 -21.58 -11.41
C ASP A 358 10.00 -21.34 -11.81
N SER A 359 10.34 -20.10 -12.15
CA SER A 359 11.66 -19.74 -12.65
C SER A 359 12.64 -19.30 -11.56
N ILE A 360 12.17 -19.10 -10.32
CA ILE A 360 12.97 -18.63 -9.18
C ILE A 360 13.47 -19.80 -8.31
N GLU A 361 14.32 -19.53 -7.32
CA GLU A 361 14.93 -20.59 -6.52
C GLU A 361 13.89 -21.40 -5.72
N PRO A 362 13.89 -22.75 -5.84
CA PRO A 362 13.01 -23.63 -5.08
C PRO A 362 13.46 -23.81 -3.62
N PRO A 363 12.62 -24.45 -2.78
CA PRO A 363 12.99 -24.77 -1.42
C PRO A 363 14.03 -25.89 -1.33
N MET A 364 14.75 -25.93 -0.20
CA MET A 364 15.66 -27.03 0.16
C MET A 364 15.23 -27.67 1.48
N VAL A 365 15.28 -29.00 1.53
CA VAL A 365 14.78 -29.79 2.66
C VAL A 365 15.81 -30.81 3.12
N LEU A 366 15.78 -31.12 4.41
CA LEU A 366 16.45 -32.26 5.04
C LEU A 366 15.44 -33.40 5.15
N LEU A 367 15.81 -34.57 4.64
CA LEU A 367 15.00 -35.79 4.76
C LEU A 367 15.32 -36.55 6.05
N ASN A 368 14.42 -37.45 6.45
CA ASN A 368 14.57 -38.29 7.65
C ASN A 368 15.81 -39.20 7.62
N ASP A 369 16.38 -39.48 6.45
CA ASP A 369 17.62 -40.27 6.27
C ASP A 369 18.91 -39.43 6.36
N GLY A 370 18.78 -38.12 6.63
CA GLY A 370 19.90 -37.17 6.70
C GLY A 370 20.30 -36.55 5.35
N SER A 371 19.68 -36.96 4.24
CA SER A 371 19.96 -36.39 2.92
C SER A 371 19.39 -34.97 2.79
N VAL A 372 20.14 -34.09 2.13
CA VAL A 372 19.67 -32.74 1.78
C VAL A 372 19.29 -32.70 0.30
N LEU A 373 18.09 -32.22 -0.01
CA LEU A 373 17.57 -32.15 -1.36
C LEU A 373 17.05 -30.74 -1.69
N LYS A 374 17.49 -30.20 -2.82
CA LYS A 374 16.90 -29.01 -3.45
C LYS A 374 15.76 -29.47 -4.36
N LEU A 375 14.53 -29.02 -4.10
CA LEU A 375 13.33 -29.55 -4.75
C LEU A 375 13.03 -28.79 -6.05
N ARG A 376 13.65 -29.20 -7.17
CA ARG A 376 13.56 -28.46 -8.44
C ARG A 376 12.37 -28.87 -9.30
N SER A 377 11.89 -30.09 -9.10
CA SER A 377 10.90 -30.71 -9.96
C SER A 377 9.83 -31.44 -9.15
N GLU A 378 8.71 -31.77 -9.79
CA GLU A 378 7.68 -32.62 -9.17
C GLU A 378 8.25 -33.97 -8.73
N ARG A 379 9.21 -34.53 -9.48
CA ARG A 379 9.89 -35.78 -9.10
C ARG A 379 10.68 -35.63 -7.80
N ASP A 380 11.33 -34.49 -7.58
CA ASP A 380 12.03 -34.24 -6.32
C ASP A 380 11.05 -34.13 -5.16
N LEU A 381 9.90 -33.49 -5.40
CA LEU A 381 8.82 -33.38 -4.41
C LEU A 381 8.25 -34.76 -4.05
N GLU A 382 7.93 -35.61 -5.03
CA GLU A 382 7.46 -36.99 -4.81
C GLU A 382 8.47 -37.81 -3.97
N ARG A 383 9.78 -37.60 -4.19
CA ARG A 383 10.82 -38.27 -3.41
C ARG A 383 10.85 -37.80 -1.95
N ALA A 384 10.56 -36.52 -1.71
CA ALA A 384 10.59 -35.90 -0.40
C ALA A 384 9.28 -36.04 0.39
N GLU A 385 8.15 -36.23 -0.28
CA GLU A 385 6.82 -36.26 0.32
C GLU A 385 6.71 -37.30 1.46
N GLY A 386 6.20 -36.87 2.62
CA GLY A 386 6.12 -37.67 3.84
C GLY A 386 7.46 -38.01 4.51
N LYS A 387 8.59 -37.51 3.98
CA LYS A 387 9.95 -37.80 4.49
C LYS A 387 10.72 -36.55 4.90
N ILE A 388 10.12 -35.36 4.79
CA ILE A 388 10.74 -34.09 5.18
C ILE A 388 10.85 -34.04 6.70
N SER A 389 12.09 -33.97 7.20
CA SER A 389 12.40 -33.75 8.62
C SER A 389 12.43 -32.26 8.95
N LYS A 390 13.06 -31.46 8.08
CA LYS A 390 13.21 -30.02 8.26
C LYS A 390 13.26 -29.29 6.92
N ILE A 391 12.58 -28.16 6.82
CA ILE A 391 12.78 -27.21 5.72
C ILE A 391 14.00 -26.34 6.08
N LEU A 392 15.05 -26.42 5.27
CA LEU A 392 16.28 -25.66 5.49
C LEU A 392 16.23 -24.27 4.85
N PHE A 393 15.50 -24.15 3.74
CA PHE A 393 15.35 -22.92 2.99
C PHE A 393 14.01 -22.93 2.25
N LEU A 394 13.22 -21.85 2.36
CA LEU A 394 11.89 -21.77 1.73
C LEU A 394 11.93 -21.43 0.24
N GLY A 395 13.06 -20.98 -0.30
CA GLY A 395 13.17 -20.51 -1.67
C GLY A 395 13.19 -18.99 -1.79
N ASP A 396 13.06 -18.51 -3.02
CA ASP A 396 12.99 -17.08 -3.32
C ASP A 396 11.58 -16.51 -3.09
N ILE A 397 11.54 -15.22 -2.75
CA ILE A 397 10.38 -14.35 -2.93
C ILE A 397 10.69 -13.29 -3.99
N LEU A 398 9.92 -13.31 -5.07
CA LEU A 398 10.05 -12.33 -6.16
C LEU A 398 9.31 -11.05 -5.81
N VAL A 399 10.05 -9.94 -5.70
CA VAL A 399 9.52 -8.63 -5.31
C VAL A 399 9.73 -7.62 -6.45
N SER A 400 8.67 -6.91 -6.83
CA SER A 400 8.74 -5.88 -7.87
C SER A 400 9.37 -4.60 -7.34
N ILE A 401 10.28 -4.00 -8.10
CA ILE A 401 10.85 -2.67 -7.81
C ILE A 401 9.74 -1.60 -7.73
N GLY A 402 8.65 -1.74 -8.50
CA GLY A 402 7.51 -0.83 -8.42
C GLY A 402 6.86 -0.80 -7.04
N ASP A 403 6.85 -1.93 -6.34
CA ASP A 403 6.29 -2.01 -4.98
C ASP A 403 7.20 -1.30 -3.96
N LEU A 404 8.52 -1.27 -4.17
CA LEU A 404 9.45 -0.52 -3.32
C LEU A 404 9.23 0.99 -3.48
N ILE A 405 9.09 1.45 -4.72
CA ILE A 405 8.85 2.86 -5.06
C ILE A 405 7.53 3.34 -4.41
N GLU A 406 6.46 2.55 -4.56
CA GLU A 406 5.14 2.87 -4.00
C GLU A 406 5.12 2.92 -2.46
N ASN A 407 5.84 1.99 -1.82
CA ASN A 407 5.94 1.95 -0.37
C ASN A 407 7.01 2.91 0.19
N ASN A 408 7.81 3.54 -0.67
CA ASN A 408 8.90 4.44 -0.31
C ASN A 408 9.86 3.80 0.72
N VAL A 409 10.30 2.57 0.41
CA VAL A 409 11.23 1.78 1.23
C VAL A 409 12.59 1.67 0.52
N GLU A 410 13.64 1.54 1.32
CA GLU A 410 14.99 1.34 0.79
C GLU A 410 15.15 -0.07 0.21
N ILE A 411 16.03 -0.19 -0.77
CA ILE A 411 16.38 -1.48 -1.36
C ILE A 411 17.24 -2.26 -0.35
N ARG A 412 16.82 -3.49 -0.03
CA ARG A 412 17.63 -4.44 0.76
C ARG A 412 18.60 -5.14 -0.18
N LYS A 413 19.70 -5.67 0.36
CA LYS A 413 20.65 -6.44 -0.45
C LYS A 413 19.95 -7.72 -0.98
N PRO A 414 19.83 -7.92 -2.30
CA PRO A 414 19.23 -9.13 -2.85
C PRO A 414 20.17 -10.33 -2.74
N GLY A 415 19.63 -11.53 -2.92
CA GLY A 415 20.44 -12.72 -3.21
C GLY A 415 21.13 -12.58 -4.58
N TYR A 416 22.35 -13.11 -4.70
CA TYR A 416 23.03 -13.23 -5.99
C TYR A 416 22.27 -14.22 -6.88
N CYS A 417 21.85 -13.79 -8.07
CA CYS A 417 20.92 -14.50 -8.94
C CYS A 417 21.36 -14.45 -10.41
N GLU A 418 20.73 -15.28 -11.25
CA GLU A 418 21.15 -15.50 -12.64
C GLU A 418 21.10 -14.21 -13.48
N GLU A 419 20.13 -13.32 -13.24
CA GLU A 419 20.01 -12.05 -13.96
C GLU A 419 21.19 -11.13 -13.66
N TRP A 420 21.65 -11.10 -12.41
CA TRP A 420 22.82 -10.30 -12.03
C TRP A 420 24.09 -10.93 -12.62
N TRP A 421 24.28 -12.24 -12.46
CA TRP A 421 25.42 -12.94 -13.05
C TRP A 421 25.50 -12.74 -14.57
N ALA A 422 24.35 -12.70 -15.26
CA ALA A 422 24.29 -12.45 -16.70
C ALA A 422 24.74 -11.04 -17.09
N GLU A 423 24.41 -10.01 -16.32
CA GLU A 423 24.91 -8.65 -16.58
C GLU A 423 26.42 -8.55 -16.35
N GLU A 424 26.96 -9.22 -15.32
CA GLU A 424 28.41 -9.29 -15.09
C GLU A 424 29.11 -10.07 -16.22
N LEU A 425 28.53 -11.19 -16.66
CA LEU A 425 29.02 -11.98 -17.78
C LEU A 425 29.06 -11.13 -19.06
N LYS A 426 27.99 -10.39 -19.34
CA LYS A 426 27.88 -9.51 -20.51
C LYS A 426 28.96 -8.42 -20.50
N GLU A 427 29.20 -7.79 -19.35
CA GLU A 427 30.27 -6.79 -19.19
C GLU A 427 31.64 -7.41 -19.48
N LYS A 428 31.97 -8.56 -18.86
CA LYS A 428 33.27 -9.21 -19.04
C LYS A 428 33.49 -9.80 -20.42
N LEU A 429 32.44 -10.23 -21.12
CA LEU A 429 32.55 -10.69 -22.50
C LEU A 429 32.93 -9.58 -23.47
N VAL A 430 32.54 -8.32 -23.21
CA VAL A 430 32.94 -7.19 -24.05
C VAL A 430 34.44 -6.90 -23.90
N GLU A 431 34.98 -7.10 -22.70
CA GLU A 431 36.40 -6.92 -22.38
C GLU A 431 37.27 -8.10 -22.81
N ALA A 432 36.67 -9.26 -23.08
CA ALA A 432 37.38 -10.49 -23.39
C ALA A 432 37.81 -10.55 -24.86
N HIS A 433 39.10 -10.82 -25.09
CA HIS A 433 39.67 -10.93 -26.44
C HIS A 433 40.02 -12.37 -26.86
N ASP A 434 40.01 -13.34 -25.93
CA ASP A 434 40.47 -14.71 -26.22
C ASP A 434 39.68 -15.78 -25.43
N LEU A 435 38.36 -15.87 -25.69
CA LEU A 435 37.54 -16.95 -25.15
C LEU A 435 37.48 -18.13 -26.12
N PRO A 436 37.69 -19.37 -25.66
CA PRO A 436 37.39 -20.57 -26.43
C PRO A 436 35.96 -20.55 -27.01
N ASN A 437 35.80 -20.99 -28.27
CA ASN A 437 34.52 -20.94 -28.98
C ASN A 437 33.38 -21.66 -28.23
N ASP A 438 33.68 -22.77 -27.55
CA ASP A 438 32.72 -23.51 -26.74
C ASP A 438 32.19 -22.71 -25.54
N LEU A 439 33.07 -21.93 -24.90
CA LEU A 439 32.70 -21.03 -23.81
C LEU A 439 31.97 -19.78 -24.32
N LEU A 440 32.36 -19.27 -25.49
CA LEU A 440 31.68 -18.14 -26.12
C LEU A 440 30.24 -18.50 -26.51
N GLU A 441 30.03 -19.70 -27.05
CA GLU A 441 28.70 -20.22 -27.35
C GLU A 441 27.87 -20.39 -26.07
N GLU A 442 28.44 -21.03 -25.04
CA GLU A 442 27.77 -21.20 -23.75
C GLU A 442 27.37 -19.86 -23.11
N ALA A 443 28.29 -18.89 -23.16
CA ALA A 443 28.06 -17.55 -22.66
C ALA A 443 26.91 -16.86 -23.40
N ARG A 444 26.87 -16.95 -24.74
CA ARG A 444 25.75 -16.43 -25.54
C ARG A 444 24.42 -17.11 -25.18
N LEU A 445 24.41 -18.43 -25.06
CA LEU A 445 23.21 -19.19 -24.67
C LEU A 445 22.71 -18.75 -23.28
N SER A 446 23.62 -18.53 -22.34
CA SER A 446 23.29 -18.06 -20.99
C SER A 446 22.77 -16.62 -21.00
N LEU A 447 23.27 -15.76 -21.88
CA LEU A 447 22.75 -14.38 -22.02
C LEU A 447 21.37 -14.32 -22.70
N GLU A 448 21.05 -15.27 -23.58
CA GLU A 448 19.74 -15.34 -24.25
C GLU A 448 18.61 -15.67 -23.27
N ASP A 449 18.84 -16.56 -22.31
CA ASP A 449 17.87 -16.93 -21.27
C ASP A 449 18.59 -17.35 -19.99
N PRO A 450 19.04 -16.39 -19.16
CA PRO A 450 19.92 -16.69 -18.01
C PRO A 450 19.26 -17.54 -16.94
N ILE A 451 17.92 -17.53 -16.88
CA ILE A 451 17.19 -18.25 -15.84
C ILE A 451 17.06 -19.73 -16.21
N ARG A 452 16.82 -20.04 -17.49
CA ARG A 452 16.57 -21.42 -17.96
C ARG A 452 17.81 -22.09 -18.55
N ARG A 453 18.72 -21.33 -19.16
CA ARG A 453 19.95 -21.86 -19.78
C ARG A 453 21.12 -21.68 -18.83
N ARG A 454 21.24 -22.63 -17.90
CA ARG A 454 22.31 -22.66 -16.91
C ARG A 454 23.49 -23.48 -17.46
N PRO A 455 24.72 -22.94 -17.45
CA PRO A 455 25.89 -23.71 -17.85
C PRO A 455 26.10 -24.89 -16.90
N SER A 456 26.72 -25.96 -17.37
CA SER A 456 27.17 -27.04 -16.48
C SER A 456 28.19 -26.50 -15.46
N VAL A 457 28.34 -27.17 -14.31
CA VAL A 457 29.30 -26.73 -13.28
C VAL A 457 30.72 -26.57 -13.83
N GLU A 458 31.15 -27.45 -14.73
CA GLU A 458 32.46 -27.37 -15.38
C GLU A 458 32.59 -26.12 -16.26
N LYS A 459 31.58 -25.84 -17.09
CA LYS A 459 31.58 -24.64 -17.94
C LYS A 459 31.47 -23.36 -17.11
N ALA A 460 30.66 -23.37 -16.05
CA ALA A 460 30.52 -22.24 -15.12
C ALA A 460 31.86 -21.90 -14.45
N LEU A 461 32.61 -22.92 -14.01
CA LEU A 461 33.96 -22.74 -13.44
C LEU A 461 34.95 -22.23 -14.50
N ARG A 462 34.94 -22.81 -15.71
CA ARG A 462 35.81 -22.35 -16.81
C ARG A 462 35.52 -20.88 -17.17
N LEU A 463 34.25 -20.48 -17.27
CA LEU A 463 33.87 -19.08 -17.47
C LEU A 463 34.34 -18.19 -16.32
N SER A 464 34.14 -18.62 -15.07
CA SER A 464 34.59 -17.89 -13.87
C SER A 464 36.10 -17.63 -13.89
N PHE A 465 36.92 -18.65 -14.17
CA PHE A 465 38.37 -18.49 -14.27
C PHE A 465 38.83 -17.68 -15.48
N SER A 466 38.22 -17.88 -16.65
CA SER A 466 38.62 -17.18 -17.88
C SER A 466 38.23 -15.70 -17.88
N LEU A 467 37.12 -15.34 -17.24
CA LEU A 467 36.56 -13.98 -17.26
C LEU A 467 36.68 -13.25 -15.91
N ASN A 468 37.26 -13.89 -14.89
CA ASN A 468 37.28 -13.41 -13.51
C ASN A 468 35.87 -13.03 -13.01
N LEU A 469 34.89 -13.87 -13.34
CA LEU A 469 33.50 -13.74 -12.88
C LEU A 469 33.32 -14.50 -11.56
N PRO A 470 32.37 -14.09 -10.70
CA PRO A 470 31.89 -14.96 -9.64
C PRO A 470 31.36 -16.27 -10.23
N ILE A 471 31.39 -17.35 -9.44
CA ILE A 471 30.78 -18.61 -9.84
C ILE A 471 29.28 -18.42 -10.04
N HIS A 472 28.72 -19.10 -11.05
CA HIS A 472 27.31 -19.03 -11.36
C HIS A 472 26.44 -19.35 -10.11
N PRO A 473 25.40 -18.55 -9.81
CA PRO A 473 24.63 -18.60 -8.56
C PRO A 473 24.00 -19.97 -8.28
N GLU A 474 23.61 -20.71 -9.32
CA GLU A 474 23.16 -22.10 -9.25
C GLU A 474 24.09 -23.02 -8.43
N TYR A 475 25.41 -22.80 -8.56
CA TYR A 475 26.46 -23.61 -7.93
C TYR A 475 27.11 -22.89 -6.76
N LEU A 476 26.47 -21.85 -6.22
CA LEU A 476 26.97 -21.07 -5.09
C LEU A 476 26.28 -21.51 -3.79
N PRO A 477 26.96 -22.26 -2.90
CA PRO A 477 26.46 -22.54 -1.56
C PRO A 477 26.28 -21.26 -0.74
N PHE A 478 25.48 -21.39 0.33
CA PHE A 478 25.23 -20.31 1.29
C PHE A 478 26.40 -20.12 2.27
N TRP A 479 27.61 -19.89 1.76
CA TRP A 479 28.86 -19.78 2.53
C TRP A 479 28.79 -18.74 3.65
N GLY A 480 28.05 -17.65 3.46
CA GLY A 480 27.89 -16.59 4.46
C GLY A 480 27.17 -17.00 5.74
N ASN A 481 26.60 -18.21 5.81
CA ASN A 481 25.90 -18.74 6.98
C ASN A 481 26.70 -19.79 7.76
N VAL A 482 27.97 -20.00 7.40
CA VAL A 482 28.86 -20.97 8.05
C VAL A 482 30.03 -20.21 8.66
N SER A 483 30.41 -20.54 9.90
CA SER A 483 31.57 -19.93 10.56
C SER A 483 32.87 -20.40 9.91
N VAL A 484 33.96 -19.63 10.09
CA VAL A 484 35.26 -20.04 9.55
C VAL A 484 35.74 -21.32 10.23
N GLU A 485 35.46 -21.46 11.54
CA GLU A 485 35.79 -22.63 12.34
C GLU A 485 35.10 -23.91 11.82
N ASP A 486 33.81 -23.82 11.45
CA ASP A 486 33.08 -24.94 10.88
C ASP A 486 33.63 -25.34 9.50
N LEU A 487 34.06 -24.37 8.69
CA LEU A 487 34.69 -24.63 7.39
C LEU A 487 36.06 -25.28 7.54
N GLU A 488 36.85 -24.87 8.53
CA GLU A 488 38.13 -25.51 8.84
C GLU A 488 37.92 -26.95 9.30
N HIS A 489 36.89 -27.22 10.10
CA HIS A 489 36.55 -28.58 10.52
C HIS A 489 36.11 -29.46 9.35
N LEU A 490 35.35 -28.94 8.39
CA LEU A 490 34.95 -29.67 7.20
C LEU A 490 36.13 -29.95 6.25
N ARG A 491 37.14 -29.07 6.25
CA ARG A 491 38.33 -29.19 5.40
C ARG A 491 39.33 -30.23 5.94
N ALA A 492 39.41 -30.37 7.26
CA ALA A 492 40.28 -31.34 7.95
C ALA A 492 39.80 -32.78 7.72
#